data_AF-A0A2E9QGE1-F1
#
_entry.id   AF-A0A2E9QGE1-F1
#
_cell.length_a   1.000
_cell.length_b   1.000
_cell.length_c   1.000
_cell.angle_alpha   90.00
_cell.angle_beta   90.00
_cell.angle_gamma   90.00
#
_symmetry.space_group_name_H-M   'P 1'
#
loop_
_entity.id
_entity.type
_entity.pdbx_description
1 polymer ?
#
loop_
_entity_poly.entity_id
_entity_poly.type
_entity_poly.pdbx_seq_one_letter_code
_entity_poly.pdbx_strand_id
1 'polypeptide(L)' 'MKPPICELCGHDFRHQWDGSDAGGGLVQFADYRPLPGNQVGHPAGLGFFCSVHLTQARSLHHLSMIDAMERMQQTD' A
#
# COMPACT_ATOMS: atom_id res chain seq x y z
N MET A 1 9.78 8.83 -4.50
CA MET A 1 8.88 8.10 -3.58
C MET A 1 7.46 8.58 -3.83
N LYS A 2 6.48 7.67 -3.91
CA LYS A 2 5.07 8.07 -3.95
C LYS A 2 4.66 8.68 -2.59
N PRO A 3 3.75 9.67 -2.57
CA PRO A 3 3.16 10.14 -1.31
C PRO A 3 2.26 9.06 -0.67
N PRO A 4 2.04 9.13 0.66
CA PRO A 4 1.02 8.40 1.41
C PRO A 4 -0.42 8.70 0.95
N ILE A 5 -0.79 8.13 -0.19
CA ILE A 5 -2.13 8.16 -0.76
C ILE A 5 -2.61 6.72 -0.86
N CYS A 6 -3.83 6.44 -0.40
CA CYS A 6 -4.37 5.09 -0.41
C CYS A 6 -4.50 4.57 -1.86
N GLU A 7 -3.84 3.46 -2.18
CA GLU A 7 -3.88 2.86 -3.52
C GLU A 7 -5.28 2.35 -3.89
N LEU A 8 -6.15 2.08 -2.90
CA LEU A 8 -7.53 1.64 -3.12
C LEU A 8 -8.51 2.80 -3.33
N CYS A 9 -8.58 3.74 -2.38
CA CYS A 9 -9.63 4.77 -2.35
C CYS A 9 -9.14 6.18 -2.71
N GLY A 10 -7.84 6.37 -2.93
CA GLY A 10 -7.26 7.67 -3.26
C GLY A 10 -7.22 8.67 -2.10
N HIS A 11 -7.59 8.27 -0.87
CA HIS A 11 -7.54 9.14 0.29
C HIS A 11 -6.09 9.57 0.58
N ASP A 12 -5.86 10.87 0.63
CA ASP A 12 -4.58 11.47 0.99
C ASP A 12 -4.45 11.54 2.51
N PHE A 13 -3.57 10.71 3.06
CA PHE A 13 -3.34 10.60 4.50
C PHE A 13 -1.93 11.07 4.89
N ARG A 14 -1.28 11.88 4.06
CA ARG A 14 0.06 12.44 4.31
C ARG A 14 0.21 13.13 5.66
N HIS A 15 -0.82 13.83 6.11
CA HIS A 15 -0.82 14.55 7.39
C HIS A 15 -1.19 13.67 8.58
N GLN A 16 -1.70 12.47 8.33
CA GLN A 16 -2.12 11.51 9.35
C GLN A 16 -1.03 10.46 9.58
N TRP A 17 -0.20 10.19 8.56
CA TRP A 17 0.91 9.26 8.67
C TRP A 17 2.11 9.91 9.38
N ASP A 18 2.26 9.57 10.66
CA ASP A 18 3.42 9.90 11.49
C ASP A 18 4.50 8.80 11.46
N GLY A 19 4.37 7.85 10.53
CA GLY A 19 5.19 6.63 10.49
C GLY A 19 4.63 5.47 11.33
N SER A 20 3.50 5.67 12.03
CA SER A 20 2.74 4.61 12.69
C SER A 20 1.56 4.13 11.84
N ASP A 21 1.02 2.96 12.18
CA ASP A 21 -0.15 2.36 11.53
C ASP A 21 -1.47 3.12 11.78
N ALA A 22 -1.51 4.03 12.78
CA ALA A 22 -2.73 4.72 13.17
C ALA A 22 -3.27 5.65 12.08
N GLY A 23 -2.38 6.24 11.28
CA GLY A 23 -2.72 7.08 10.14
C GLY A 23 -2.88 6.34 8.81
N GLY A 24 -2.57 5.04 8.78
CA GLY A 24 -2.34 4.27 7.56
C GLY A 24 -0.92 3.72 7.51
N GLY A 25 -0.58 3.03 6.43
CA GLY A 25 0.70 2.34 6.36
C GLY A 25 1.09 1.86 4.98
N LEU A 26 2.31 1.36 4.92
CA LEU A 26 2.89 0.76 3.74
C LEU A 26 2.76 -0.77 3.83
N VAL A 27 2.33 -1.40 2.75
CA VAL A 27 2.20 -2.85 2.65
C VAL A 27 3.07 -3.35 1.50
N GLN A 28 3.86 -4.39 1.78
CA GLN A 28 4.63 -5.12 0.79
C GLN A 28 3.84 -6.38 0.38
N PHE A 29 3.62 -6.55 -0.92
CA PHE A 29 2.92 -7.68 -1.53
C PHE A 29 3.89 -8.74 -2.08
N ALA A 30 3.35 -9.87 -2.54
CA ALA A 30 4.15 -11.00 -3.01
C ALA A 30 4.95 -10.70 -4.30
N ASP A 31 4.48 -9.77 -5.12
CA ASP A 31 5.16 -9.31 -6.33
C ASP A 31 6.15 -8.17 -6.07
N TYR A 32 6.51 -7.92 -4.80
CA TYR A 32 7.48 -6.90 -4.43
C TYR A 32 8.82 -7.10 -5.13
N ARG A 33 9.28 -6.05 -5.81
CA ARG A 33 10.60 -6.00 -6.43
C ARG A 33 11.32 -4.75 -5.97
N PRO A 34 12.39 -4.87 -5.14
CA PRO A 34 13.17 -3.72 -4.74
C PRO A 34 13.76 -3.04 -5.97
N LEU A 35 13.90 -1.71 -5.92
CA LEU A 35 14.54 -0.98 -7.00
C LEU A 35 16.02 -1.40 -7.12
N PRO A 36 16.56 -1.55 -8.34
CA PRO A 36 17.96 -1.87 -8.51
C PRO A 36 18.84 -0.70 -8.04
N GLY A 37 19.74 -0.95 -7.08
CA GLY A 37 20.78 -0.02 -6.65
C GLY A 37 20.30 1.42 -6.43
N ASN A 38 21.07 2.38 -6.93
CA ASN A 38 20.98 3.83 -6.70
C ASN A 38 19.70 4.48 -7.29
N GLN A 39 18.70 3.70 -7.69
CA GLN A 39 17.46 4.22 -8.24
C GLN A 39 16.53 4.73 -7.14
N VAL A 40 15.98 5.91 -7.37
CA VAL A 40 14.97 6.53 -6.49
C VAL A 40 13.62 6.39 -7.18
N GLY A 41 12.65 5.77 -6.50
CA GLY A 41 11.33 5.51 -7.08
C GLY A 41 10.39 4.88 -6.07
N HIS A 42 9.30 4.30 -6.56
CA HIS A 42 8.41 3.46 -5.77
C HIS A 42 8.53 2.02 -6.30
N PRO A 43 9.02 1.07 -5.48
CA PRO A 43 9.12 -0.34 -5.87
C PRO A 43 7.78 -0.91 -6.35
N ALA A 44 7.83 -1.87 -7.28
CA ALA A 44 6.66 -2.68 -7.60
C ALA A 44 6.25 -3.53 -6.37
N GLY A 45 4.97 -3.88 -6.26
CA GLY A 45 4.44 -4.68 -5.15
C GLY A 45 4.57 -4.01 -3.78
N LEU A 46 4.67 -2.68 -3.74
CA LEU A 46 4.66 -1.89 -2.51
C LEU A 46 3.53 -0.88 -2.65
N GLY A 47 2.73 -0.65 -1.61
CA GLY A 47 1.56 0.24 -1.70
C GLY A 47 1.21 0.91 -0.39
N PHE A 48 0.66 2.13 -0.48
CA PHE A 48 0.15 2.88 0.66
C PHE A 48 -1.34 2.61 0.86
N PHE A 49 -1.78 2.43 2.10
CA PHE A 49 -3.19 2.23 2.46
C PHE A 49 -3.55 3.08 3.67
N CYS A 50 -4.68 3.77 3.62
CA CYS A 50 -5.19 4.52 4.78
C CYS A 50 -5.58 3.55 5.90
N SER A 51 -5.77 4.07 7.12
CA SER A 51 -6.10 3.26 8.30
C SER A 51 -7.34 2.36 8.12
N VAL A 52 -8.32 2.81 7.31
CA VAL A 52 -9.52 2.02 6.99
C VAL A 52 -9.19 0.76 6.20
N HIS A 53 -8.32 0.87 5.19
CA HIS A 53 -8.01 -0.22 4.25
C HIS A 53 -6.74 -1.00 4.60
N LEU A 54 -5.94 -0.52 5.56
CA LEU A 54 -4.65 -1.12 5.94
C LEU A 54 -4.77 -2.58 6.40
N THR A 55 -5.73 -2.88 7.28
CA THR A 55 -5.91 -4.23 7.84
C THR A 55 -6.26 -5.25 6.75
N GLN A 56 -7.12 -4.87 5.82
CA GLN A 56 -7.51 -5.73 4.70
C GLN A 56 -6.35 -5.91 3.70
N ALA A 57 -5.62 -4.84 3.39
CA ALA A 57 -4.44 -4.95 2.52
C ALA A 57 -3.39 -5.90 3.11
N ARG A 58 -3.18 -5.86 4.43
CA ARG A 58 -2.27 -6.77 5.13
C ARG A 58 -2.71 -8.23 5.09
N SER A 59 -4.00 -8.52 5.19
CA SER A 59 -4.47 -9.92 5.11
C SER A 59 -4.24 -10.51 3.70
N LEU A 60 -4.18 -9.67 2.68
CA LEU A 60 -3.96 -10.04 1.28
C LEU A 60 -2.50 -9.86 0.81
N HIS A 61 -1.54 -9.59 1.71
CA HIS A 61 -0.13 -9.36 1.35
C HIS A 61 0.54 -10.53 0.62
N HIS A 62 -0.04 -11.73 0.71
CA HIS A 62 0.43 -12.95 0.05
C HIS A 62 0.04 -13.02 -1.44
N LEU A 63 -0.82 -12.11 -1.92
CA LEU A 63 -1.18 -11.95 -3.33
C LEU A 63 -0.29 -10.90 -4.02
N SER A 64 -0.38 -10.78 -5.34
CA SER A 64 0.16 -9.60 -6.04
C SER A 64 -0.61 -8.35 -5.65
N MET A 65 0.01 -7.18 -5.74
CA MET A 65 -0.67 -5.92 -5.42
C MET A 65 -1.95 -5.71 -6.25
N ILE A 66 -1.93 -6.08 -7.54
CA ILE A 66 -3.10 -5.96 -8.41
C ILE A 66 -4.22 -6.90 -7.95
N ASP A 67 -3.93 -8.18 -7.72
CA ASP A 67 -4.93 -9.16 -7.27
C ASP A 67 -5.50 -8.80 -5.90
N ALA A 68 -4.66 -8.28 -4.99
CA ALA A 68 -5.10 -7.81 -3.68
C ALA A 68 -6.07 -6.64 -3.81
N MET A 69 -5.76 -5.64 -4.65
CA MET A 69 -6.65 -4.49 -4.88
C MET A 69 -7.98 -4.91 -5.51
N GLU A 70 -7.97 -5.78 -6.51
CA GLU A 70 -9.19 -6.34 -7.10
C GLU A 70 -10.05 -7.05 -6.05
N ARG A 71 -9.42 -7.84 -5.17
CA ARG A 71 -10.13 -8.53 -4.10
C ARG A 71 -10.71 -7.57 -3.07
N MET A 72 -9.99 -6.49 -2.72
CA MET A 72 -10.48 -5.48 -1.79
C MET A 72 -11.72 -4.77 -2.31
N GLN A 73 -11.74 -4.39 -3.60
CA GLN A 73 -12.90 -3.73 -4.25
C GLN A 73 -14.17 -4.59 -4.29
N GLN A 74 -14.04 -5.92 -4.19
CA GLN A 74 -15.19 -6.84 -4.14
C GLN A 74 -15.81 -6.96 -2.74
N THR A 75 -15.22 -6.33 -1.73
CA THR A 75 -15.62 -6.45 -0.32
C THR A 75 -16.00 -5.11 0.33
N ASP A 76 -15.95 -4.02 -0.44
CA ASP A 76 -16.38 -2.66 -0.08
C ASP A 76 -17.80 -2.42 -0.65
#